data_AF-C0E8Y1-F1
#
_entry.id   AF-C0E8Y1-F1
#
_cell.length_a   1.000
_cell.length_b   1.000
_cell.length_c   1.000
_cell.angle_alpha   90.00
_cell.angle_beta   90.00
_cell.angle_gamma   90.00
#
_symmetry.space_group_name_H-M   'P 1'
#
loop_
_entity.id
_entity.type
_entity.pdbx_description
1 polymer ?
#
loop_
_entity_poly.entity_id
_entity_poly.type
_entity_poly.pdbx_seq_one_letter_code
_entity_poly.pdbx_strand_id
1 'polypeptide(L)'
;MFGFSLNGVNYYYIRNNQNDIIGILDSNGNQVVSYVYDSWGKLVSTSGSLAETVGVQNPFRYHGYYYDVETGFYYLQSRYYDPVTGRFINSDSLIGSTGELNTHNMFAYCGNEPINRLDPYGFAWYYPFNRYSDTGLEMGPVYIKTSDLISSPSKVVVIFEKILFDHSSVSIFDTFVLVQ
;
A
#
# COMPACT_ATOMS: atom_id res chain seq x y z
N MET A 1 4.49 16.17 2.99
CA MET A 1 3.44 15.61 3.88
C MET A 1 2.28 15.17 2.99
N PHE A 2 1.84 13.92 3.08
CA PHE A 2 0.73 13.38 2.27
C PHE A 2 -0.57 13.45 3.07
N GLY A 3 -1.70 13.67 2.40
CA GLY A 3 -2.97 13.94 3.06
C GLY A 3 -4.15 13.96 2.10
N PHE A 4 -5.29 14.47 2.56
CA PHE A 4 -6.52 14.59 1.78
C PHE A 4 -7.33 15.81 2.22
N SER A 5 -8.27 16.23 1.38
CA SER A 5 -9.25 17.28 1.72
C SER A 5 -10.63 16.65 1.84
N LEU A 6 -11.32 16.93 2.93
CA LEU A 6 -12.70 16.52 3.17
C LEU A 6 -13.53 17.76 3.47
N ASN A 7 -14.51 18.06 2.60
CA ASN A 7 -15.37 19.24 2.71
C ASN A 7 -14.60 20.57 2.83
N GLY A 8 -13.46 20.68 2.14
CA GLY A 8 -12.61 21.89 2.17
C GLY A 8 -11.67 21.99 3.37
N VAL A 9 -11.66 21.01 4.28
CA VAL A 9 -10.72 20.91 5.40
C VAL A 9 -9.60 19.94 5.04
N ASN A 10 -8.35 20.37 5.25
CA ASN A 10 -7.17 19.55 4.95
C ASN A 10 -6.76 18.69 6.15
N TYR A 11 -6.44 17.43 5.87
CA TYR A 11 -5.96 16.44 6.82
C TYR A 11 -4.69 15.79 6.30
N TYR A 12 -3.85 15.30 7.20
CA TYR A 12 -2.54 14.73 6.86
C TYR A 12 -2.30 13.38 7.51
N TYR A 13 -1.71 12.43 6.79
CA TYR A 13 -1.47 11.09 7.31
C TYR A 13 -0.19 11.03 8.16
N ILE A 14 -0.29 10.31 9.27
CA ILE A 14 0.86 9.77 10.01
C ILE A 14 1.08 8.34 9.52
N ARG A 15 2.31 8.01 9.17
CA ARG A 15 2.68 6.67 8.69
C ARG A 15 3.83 6.06 9.49
N ASN A 16 3.81 4.74 9.64
CA ASN A 16 4.94 3.99 10.18
C ASN A 16 5.93 3.60 9.06
N ASN A 17 6.99 2.86 9.41
CA ASN A 17 8.01 2.42 8.46
C ASN A 17 7.49 1.42 7.41
N GLN A 18 6.42 0.67 7.72
CA GLN A 18 5.75 -0.22 6.77
C GLN A 18 4.79 0.54 5.83
N ASN A 19 4.72 1.87 5.95
CA ASN A 19 3.80 2.73 5.22
C ASN A 19 2.32 2.56 5.63
N ASP A 20 2.04 1.94 6.78
CA ASP A 20 0.70 1.90 7.35
C ASP A 20 0.27 3.29 7.77
N ILE A 21 -0.98 3.66 7.48
CA ILE A 21 -1.59 4.87 8.03
C ILE A 21 -2.01 4.59 9.47
N ILE A 22 -1.23 5.11 10.42
CA ILE A 22 -1.43 4.92 11.87
C ILE A 22 -2.14 6.10 12.54
N GLY A 23 -2.35 7.19 11.81
CA GLY A 23 -3.11 8.33 12.31
C GLY A 23 -3.35 9.42 11.28
N ILE A 24 -4.16 10.40 11.68
CA ILE A 24 -4.52 11.57 10.86
C ILE A 24 -4.36 12.82 11.71
N LEU A 25 -3.68 13.83 11.16
CA LEU A 25 -3.51 15.17 11.72
C LEU A 25 -4.52 16.14 11.09
N ASP A 26 -4.99 17.10 11.89
CA ASP A 26 -5.71 18.28 11.39
C ASP A 26 -4.76 19.33 10.80
N SER A 27 -5.32 20.45 10.32
CA SER A 27 -4.55 21.57 9.75
C SER A 27 -3.60 22.26 10.74
N ASN A 28 -3.81 22.07 12.04
CA ASN A 28 -3.00 22.63 13.11
C ASN A 28 -1.91 21.64 13.60
N GLY A 29 -1.86 20.45 13.02
CA GLY A 29 -0.92 19.40 13.41
C GLY A 29 -1.35 18.57 14.62
N ASN A 30 -2.60 18.67 15.07
CA ASN A 30 -3.11 17.83 16.15
C ASN A 30 -3.55 16.47 15.60
N GLN A 31 -3.19 15.39 16.28
CA GLN A 31 -3.68 14.07 15.91
C GLN A 31 -5.15 13.90 16.30
N VAL A 32 -6.01 13.78 15.29
CA VAL A 32 -7.46 13.66 15.43
C VAL A 32 -7.97 12.22 15.25
N VAL A 33 -7.15 11.35 14.64
CA VAL A 33 -7.42 9.92 14.49
C VAL A 33 -6.15 9.10 14.75
N SER A 34 -6.31 7.95 15.40
CA SER A 34 -5.29 6.90 15.54
C SER A 34 -5.86 5.56 15.13
N TYR A 35 -5.10 4.78 14.37
CA TYR A 35 -5.41 3.42 13.99
C TYR A 35 -4.39 2.46 14.58
N VAL A 36 -4.87 1.32 15.09
CA VAL A 36 -4.03 0.22 15.56
C VAL A 36 -4.37 -1.02 14.74
N TYR A 37 -3.34 -1.67 14.21
CA TYR A 37 -3.47 -2.90 13.43
C TYR A 37 -2.75 -4.05 14.13
N ASP A 38 -3.15 -5.28 13.84
CA ASP A 38 -2.31 -6.45 14.10
C ASP A 38 -1.27 -6.65 12.98
N SER A 39 -0.46 -7.71 13.10
CA SER A 39 0.60 -8.03 12.13
C SER A 39 0.11 -8.39 10.73
N TRP A 40 -1.20 -8.64 10.56
CA TRP A 40 -1.83 -9.00 9.30
C TRP A 40 -2.67 -7.83 8.73
N GLY A 41 -2.59 -6.65 9.34
CA GLY A 41 -3.30 -5.46 8.89
C GLY A 41 -4.77 -5.42 9.32
N LYS A 42 -5.22 -6.32 10.20
CA LYS A 42 -6.56 -6.24 10.77
C LYS A 42 -6.64 -5.04 11.70
N LEU A 43 -7.61 -4.17 11.45
CA LEU A 43 -7.85 -3.01 12.31
C LEU A 43 -8.36 -3.49 13.69
N VAL A 44 -7.55 -3.25 14.72
CA VAL A 44 -7.84 -3.59 16.13
C VAL A 44 -8.65 -2.48 16.79
N SER A 45 -8.30 -1.22 16.52
CA SER A 45 -9.04 -0.07 17.06
C SER A 45 -8.82 1.20 16.25
N THR A 46 -9.85 2.04 16.20
CA THR A 46 -9.77 3.45 15.76
C THR A 46 -10.15 4.34 16.92
N SER A 47 -9.35 5.35 17.23
CA SER A 47 -9.58 6.29 18.34
C SER A 47 -9.22 7.72 17.94
N GLY A 48 -9.58 8.70 18.79
CA GLY A 48 -9.36 10.13 18.54
C GLY A 48 -10.65 10.94 18.39
N SER A 49 -10.53 12.27 18.42
CA SER A 49 -11.68 13.19 18.42
C SER A 49 -12.53 13.13 17.15
N LEU A 50 -11.96 12.71 16.02
CA LEU A 50 -12.65 12.56 14.73
C LEU A 50 -12.66 11.10 14.24
N ALA A 51 -12.51 10.13 15.14
CA ALA A 51 -12.50 8.71 14.80
C ALA A 51 -13.77 8.26 14.04
N GLU A 52 -14.94 8.67 14.52
CA GLU A 52 -16.25 8.27 13.97
C GLU A 52 -16.65 9.05 12.71
N THR A 53 -15.87 10.08 12.33
CA THR A 53 -16.16 10.92 11.17
C THR A 53 -15.07 10.80 10.12
N VAL A 54 -13.93 11.45 10.33
CA VAL A 54 -12.77 11.42 9.43
C VAL A 54 -12.14 10.03 9.42
N GLY A 55 -12.10 9.36 10.58
CA GLY A 55 -11.48 8.05 10.72
C GLY A 55 -12.21 6.94 9.98
N VAL A 56 -13.54 6.89 10.10
CA VAL A 56 -14.36 5.90 9.38
C VAL A 56 -14.36 6.15 7.87
N GLN A 57 -14.36 7.42 7.44
CA GLN A 57 -14.39 7.78 6.01
C GLN A 57 -13.05 7.61 5.29
N ASN A 58 -11.94 7.50 6.03
CA ASN A 58 -10.64 7.32 5.42
C ASN A 58 -10.51 5.91 4.81
N PRO A 59 -10.38 5.79 3.48
CA PRO A 59 -10.25 4.50 2.84
C PRO A 59 -8.81 3.97 2.90
N PHE A 60 -7.79 4.80 3.12
CA PHE A 60 -6.40 4.34 3.06
C PHE A 60 -5.90 3.93 4.44
N ARG A 61 -5.41 2.68 4.59
CA ARG A 61 -5.07 2.11 5.91
C ARG A 61 -3.75 1.32 5.88
N TYR A 62 -3.77 0.02 6.18
CA TYR A 62 -2.61 -0.87 6.20
C TYR A 62 -1.86 -0.84 4.86
N HIS A 63 -0.54 -0.66 4.88
CA HIS A 63 0.35 -0.41 3.75
C HIS A 63 -0.09 0.70 2.75
N GLY A 64 -1.08 1.52 3.13
CA GLY A 64 -1.72 2.48 2.22
C GLY A 64 -2.72 1.86 1.24
N TYR A 65 -3.13 0.61 1.45
CA TYR A 65 -4.17 -0.03 0.65
C TYR A 65 -5.53 0.63 0.87
N TYR A 66 -6.39 0.52 -0.14
CA TYR A 66 -7.80 0.90 -0.05
C TYR A 66 -8.55 -0.15 0.76
N TYR A 67 -9.10 0.25 1.90
CA TYR A 67 -9.94 -0.54 2.78
C TYR A 67 -11.41 -0.29 2.43
N ASP A 68 -12.08 -1.34 2.00
CA ASP A 68 -13.53 -1.35 1.83
C ASP A 68 -14.21 -1.61 3.17
N VAL A 69 -14.94 -0.63 3.67
CA VAL A 69 -15.62 -0.67 4.97
C VAL A 69 -16.81 -1.63 4.95
N GLU A 70 -17.46 -1.84 3.80
CA GLU A 70 -18.63 -2.72 3.71
C GLU A 70 -18.23 -4.19 3.87
N THR A 71 -17.10 -4.58 3.27
CA THR A 71 -16.62 -5.97 3.28
C THR A 71 -15.57 -6.24 4.36
N GLY A 72 -14.84 -5.21 4.78
CA GLY A 72 -13.71 -5.33 5.68
C GLY A 72 -12.41 -5.79 5.00
N PHE A 73 -12.35 -5.74 3.66
CA PHE A 73 -11.22 -6.19 2.86
C PHE A 73 -10.37 -5.04 2.34
N TYR A 74 -9.13 -5.36 1.98
CA TYR A 74 -8.23 -4.46 1.27
C TYR A 74 -8.22 -4.76 -0.22
N TYR A 75 -8.37 -3.72 -1.04
CA TYR A 75 -8.19 -3.83 -2.48
C TYR A 75 -6.74 -3.52 -2.86
N LEU A 76 -6.07 -4.53 -3.42
CA LEU A 76 -4.68 -4.47 -3.88
C LEU A 76 -4.62 -4.44 -5.41
N GLN A 77 -5.59 -3.80 -6.08
CA GLN A 77 -5.70 -3.69 -7.55
C GLN A 77 -6.09 -4.99 -8.27
N SER A 78 -5.29 -6.04 -8.18
CA SER A 78 -5.61 -7.31 -8.83
C SER A 78 -6.45 -8.23 -7.96
N ARG A 79 -6.32 -8.08 -6.63
CA ARG A 79 -6.89 -9.00 -5.66
C ARG A 79 -7.47 -8.27 -4.45
N TYR A 80 -8.42 -8.94 -3.80
CA TYR A 80 -8.95 -8.52 -2.51
C TYR A 80 -8.29 -9.35 -1.41
N TYR A 81 -7.74 -8.67 -0.40
CA TYR A 81 -7.07 -9.25 0.75
C TYR A 81 -7.98 -9.16 1.97
N ASP A 82 -8.25 -10.30 2.61
CA ASP A 82 -8.93 -10.38 3.89
C ASP A 82 -7.91 -10.39 5.04
N PRO A 83 -7.82 -9.31 5.83
CA PRO A 83 -6.87 -9.24 6.94
C PRO A 83 -7.27 -10.11 8.13
N VAL A 84 -8.53 -10.59 8.21
CA VAL A 84 -8.98 -11.46 9.30
C VAL A 84 -8.46 -12.88 9.12
N THR A 85 -8.47 -13.39 7.89
CA THR A 85 -7.91 -14.70 7.55
C THR A 85 -6.44 -14.65 7.14
N GLY A 86 -5.93 -13.46 6.79
CA GLY A 86 -4.56 -13.28 6.31
C GLY A 86 -4.37 -13.85 4.90
N ARG A 87 -5.40 -13.81 4.05
CA ARG A 87 -5.40 -14.42 2.71
C ARG A 87 -6.04 -13.52 1.66
N PHE A 88 -5.67 -13.74 0.41
CA PHE A 88 -6.48 -13.24 -0.70
C PHE A 88 -7.77 -14.07 -0.82
N ILE A 89 -8.86 -13.42 -1.19
CA ILE A 89 -10.16 -14.09 -1.41
C ILE A 89 -10.33 -14.60 -2.85
N ASN A 90 -9.45 -14.16 -3.76
CA ASN A 90 -9.37 -14.62 -5.14
C ASN A 90 -7.97 -15.17 -5.45
N SER A 91 -7.91 -16.10 -6.40
CA SER A 91 -6.67 -16.78 -6.77
C SER A 91 -5.73 -15.86 -7.54
N ASP A 92 -4.43 -15.99 -7.29
CA ASP A 92 -3.38 -15.39 -8.11
C ASP A 92 -3.48 -15.82 -9.58
N SER A 93 -3.18 -14.89 -10.49
CA SER A 93 -2.98 -15.19 -11.91
C SER A 93 -1.61 -15.82 -12.18
N LEU A 94 -0.63 -15.59 -11.30
CA LEU A 94 0.69 -16.19 -11.38
C LEU A 94 0.63 -17.64 -10.88
N ILE A 95 1.09 -18.55 -11.72
CA ILE A 95 1.20 -19.97 -11.39
C ILE A 95 2.52 -20.19 -10.64
N GLY A 96 2.50 -21.07 -9.65
CA GLY A 96 3.68 -21.39 -8.84
C GLY A 96 4.91 -21.77 -9.67
N SER A 97 6.07 -21.41 -9.15
CA SER A 97 7.38 -21.73 -9.73
C SER A 97 7.80 -23.13 -9.32
N THR A 98 8.17 -23.96 -10.30
CA THR A 98 8.73 -25.30 -10.05
C THR A 98 9.90 -25.22 -9.07
N GLY A 99 9.85 -26.02 -8.00
CA GLY A 99 10.86 -26.02 -6.94
C GLY A 99 10.54 -25.10 -5.75
N GLU A 100 9.55 -24.21 -5.86
CA GLU A 100 9.14 -23.33 -4.76
C GLU A 100 7.71 -23.63 -4.29
N LEU A 101 7.56 -24.49 -3.28
CA LEU A 101 6.26 -24.95 -2.78
C LEU A 101 5.33 -23.79 -2.40
N ASN A 102 5.86 -22.75 -1.74
CA ASN A 102 5.05 -21.64 -1.24
C ASN A 102 4.39 -20.82 -2.35
N THR A 103 4.96 -20.80 -3.55
CA THR A 103 4.40 -20.06 -4.70
C THR A 103 3.17 -20.74 -5.30
N HIS A 104 2.91 -22.00 -4.95
CA HIS A 104 1.73 -22.74 -5.42
C HIS A 104 0.46 -22.43 -4.62
N ASN A 105 0.58 -21.74 -3.48
CA ASN A 105 -0.57 -21.27 -2.73
C ASN A 105 -1.09 -19.95 -3.31
N MET A 106 -2.03 -20.05 -4.25
CA MET A 106 -2.60 -18.91 -4.99
C MET A 106 -3.36 -17.89 -4.12
N PHE A 107 -3.58 -18.18 -2.84
CA PHE A 107 -4.29 -17.31 -1.89
C PHE A 107 -3.37 -16.72 -0.82
N ALA A 108 -2.07 -17.04 -0.85
CA ALA A 108 -1.12 -16.57 0.15
C ALA A 108 -0.86 -15.07 0.02
N TYR A 109 -1.03 -14.33 1.12
CA TYR A 109 -0.57 -12.96 1.23
C TYR A 109 0.89 -12.92 1.69
N CYS A 110 1.72 -12.14 1.01
CA CYS A 110 3.12 -11.89 1.37
C CYS A 110 3.94 -13.17 1.70
N GLY A 111 3.64 -14.30 1.04
CA GLY A 111 4.28 -15.58 1.33
C GLY A 111 4.23 -16.00 2.82
N ASN A 112 3.17 -15.60 3.54
CA ASN A 112 2.98 -15.77 4.98
C ASN A 112 3.96 -14.98 5.88
N GLU A 113 4.65 -13.95 5.36
CA GLU A 113 5.52 -13.07 6.16
C GLU A 113 5.16 -11.56 5.99
N PRO A 114 3.94 -11.13 6.36
CA PRO A 114 3.46 -9.75 6.13
C PRO A 114 4.24 -8.67 6.89
N ILE A 115 4.99 -9.04 7.93
CA ILE A 115 5.87 -8.11 8.64
C ILE A 115 7.09 -7.70 7.80
N ASN A 116 7.63 -8.65 7.02
CA ASN A 116 8.88 -8.46 6.29
C ASN A 116 8.68 -8.23 4.79
N ARG A 117 7.48 -8.46 4.27
CA ARG A 117 7.18 -8.43 2.84
C ARG A 117 5.95 -7.59 2.57
N LEU A 118 5.92 -6.98 1.39
CA LEU A 118 4.85 -6.12 0.91
C LEU A 118 4.43 -6.57 -0.48
N ASP A 119 3.13 -6.64 -0.76
CA ASP A 119 2.57 -6.84 -2.10
C ASP A 119 1.76 -5.60 -2.53
N PRO A 120 2.32 -4.64 -3.28
CA PRO A 120 1.63 -3.38 -3.60
C PRO A 120 0.45 -3.54 -4.56
N TYR A 121 0.49 -4.58 -5.38
CA TYR A 121 -0.37 -4.75 -6.54
C TYR A 121 -1.14 -6.06 -6.52
N GLY A 122 -1.07 -6.80 -5.40
CA GLY A 122 -1.70 -8.09 -5.25
C GLY A 122 -1.19 -9.10 -6.26
N PHE A 123 0.04 -9.00 -6.77
CA PHE A 123 0.58 -9.95 -7.76
C PHE A 123 1.79 -10.68 -7.23
N ALA A 124 2.71 -9.94 -6.62
CA ALA A 124 3.94 -10.50 -6.10
C ALA A 124 4.42 -9.63 -4.95
N TRP A 125 4.82 -10.30 -3.88
CA TRP A 125 5.44 -9.64 -2.75
C TRP A 125 6.92 -9.39 -3.01
N TYR A 126 7.48 -8.40 -2.32
CA TYR A 126 8.93 -8.15 -2.25
C TYR A 126 9.31 -7.72 -0.84
N TYR A 127 10.62 -7.65 -0.57
CA TYR A 127 11.15 -7.13 0.68
C TYR A 127 11.32 -5.61 0.57
N PRO A 128 10.55 -4.79 1.30
CA PRO A 128 10.66 -3.32 1.24
C PRO A 128 11.94 -2.79 1.87
N PHE A 129 12.60 -3.60 2.70
CA PHE A 129 13.94 -3.34 3.23
C PHE A 129 14.87 -4.41 2.68
N ASN A 130 15.87 -3.97 1.92
CA ASN A 130 16.83 -4.84 1.26
C ASN A 130 17.50 -5.76 2.30
N ARG A 131 17.07 -7.03 2.40
CA ARG A 131 17.99 -8.08 2.87
C ARG A 131 18.97 -8.20 1.72
N TYR A 132 20.15 -7.58 1.86
CA TYR A 132 21.27 -7.69 0.92
C TYR A 132 21.21 -9.02 0.19
N SER A 133 20.70 -9.00 -1.04
CA SER A 133 20.75 -10.17 -1.89
C SER A 133 22.15 -10.22 -2.46
N ASP A 134 22.81 -11.38 -2.40
CA ASP A 134 24.12 -11.66 -3.01
C ASP A 134 24.14 -11.46 -4.54
N THR A 135 23.11 -10.86 -5.13
CA THR A 135 22.92 -10.56 -6.56
C THR A 135 23.18 -9.09 -6.93
N GLY A 136 23.45 -8.20 -5.97
CA GLY A 136 23.93 -6.84 -6.26
C GLY A 136 22.93 -5.87 -6.93
N LEU A 137 21.63 -6.22 -7.00
CA LEU A 137 20.59 -5.32 -7.52
C LEU A 137 19.82 -4.68 -6.35
N GLU A 138 19.95 -3.37 -6.18
CA GLU A 138 19.16 -2.61 -5.20
C GLU A 138 17.75 -2.32 -5.74
N MET A 139 16.76 -3.09 -5.28
CA MET A 139 15.34 -2.72 -5.45
C MET A 139 14.95 -1.80 -4.29
N GLY A 140 15.19 -0.49 -4.45
CA GLY A 140 14.76 0.53 -3.50
C GLY A 140 13.24 0.81 -3.56
N PRO A 141 12.69 1.49 -2.54
CA PRO A 141 11.28 1.91 -2.56
C PRO A 141 10.98 2.81 -3.76
N VAL A 142 9.89 2.53 -4.47
CA VAL A 142 9.36 3.39 -5.54
C VAL A 142 8.69 4.60 -4.90
N TYR A 143 9.26 5.79 -5.11
CA TYR A 143 8.68 7.05 -4.64
C TYR A 143 7.84 7.70 -5.75
N ILE A 144 6.54 7.88 -5.51
CA ILE A 144 5.69 8.76 -6.33
C ILE A 144 5.98 10.19 -5.90
N LYS A 145 6.48 11.04 -6.80
CA LYS A 145 6.60 12.48 -6.52
C LYS A 145 5.24 13.13 -6.62
N THR A 146 4.89 13.94 -5.63
CA THR A 146 3.63 14.71 -5.58
C THR A 146 3.49 15.70 -6.75
N SER A 147 4.59 16.06 -7.41
CA SER A 147 4.60 16.90 -8.62
C SER A 147 3.99 16.24 -9.85
N ASP A 148 3.83 14.92 -9.83
CA ASP A 148 3.41 14.14 -11.00
C ASP A 148 1.88 13.91 -11.01
N LEU A 149 1.18 14.47 -10.00
CA LEU A 149 -0.27 14.59 -9.96
C LEU A 149 -0.68 15.87 -10.72
N ILE A 150 -0.92 15.79 -12.03
CA ILE A 150 -1.51 16.90 -12.78
C ILE A 150 -3.00 17.00 -12.43
N SER A 151 -3.41 18.17 -11.97
CA SER A 151 -4.79 18.48 -11.58
C SER A 151 -5.73 18.53 -12.79
N SER A 152 -6.77 17.69 -12.77
CA SER A 152 -8.02 17.94 -13.49
C SER A 152 -9.20 17.20 -12.83
N PRO A 153 -10.41 17.78 -12.77
CA PRO A 153 -11.42 17.43 -11.76
C PRO A 153 -12.17 16.10 -11.97
N SER A 154 -11.71 15.21 -12.85
CA SER A 154 -12.55 14.05 -13.25
C SER A 154 -11.81 12.79 -13.69
N LYS A 155 -10.47 12.77 -13.75
CA LYS A 155 -9.70 11.57 -14.09
C LYS A 155 -8.37 11.60 -13.36
N VAL A 156 -8.14 10.64 -12.46
CA VAL A 156 -6.83 10.44 -11.82
C VAL A 156 -5.99 9.60 -12.78
N VAL A 157 -4.98 10.22 -13.39
CA VAL A 157 -3.96 9.50 -14.18
C VAL A 157 -2.82 9.19 -13.24
N VAL A 158 -2.57 7.91 -12.96
CA VAL A 158 -1.42 7.46 -12.16
C VAL A 158 -0.36 6.97 -13.14
N ILE A 159 0.78 7.66 -13.17
CA ILE A 159 1.96 7.23 -13.94
C ILE A 159 2.84 6.42 -12.98
N PHE A 160 3.19 5.20 -13.38
CA PHE A 160 4.15 4.37 -12.64
C PHE A 160 5.49 4.40 -13.37
N GLU A 161 6.54 4.90 -12.72
CA GLU A 161 7.91 4.70 -13.18
C GLU A 161 8.58 3.60 -12.33
N LYS A 162 9.04 2.54 -13.00
CA LYS A 162 9.95 1.56 -12.39
C LYS A 162 11.37 2.09 -12.51
N ILE A 163 11.94 2.55 -11.40
CA ILE A 163 13.33 3.01 -11.34
C ILE A 163 14.17 1.87 -10.77
N LEU A 164 15.15 1.41 -11.56
CA LEU A 164 16.20 0.49 -11.12
C LEU A 164 17.50 1.28 -10.94
N PHE A 165 18.15 1.10 -9.80
CA PHE A 165 19.48 1.66 -9.53
C PHE A 165 20.53 0.57 -9.72
N ASP A 166 21.46 0.79 -10.63
CA ASP A 166 22.78 0.14 -10.67
C ASP A 166 23.80 1.17 -10.15
N HIS A 167 24.80 0.72 -9.38
CA HIS A 167 25.94 1.50 -8.88
C HIS A 167 26.64 2.38 -9.94
N SER A 168 26.35 2.21 -11.23
CA SER A 168 26.91 3.01 -12.32
C SER A 168 25.89 3.70 -13.25
N SER A 169 24.58 3.43 -13.16
CA SER A 169 23.59 4.04 -14.07
C SER A 169 22.15 4.03 -13.56
N VAL A 170 21.37 5.04 -14.00
CA VAL A 170 19.91 5.09 -13.84
C VAL A 170 19.29 4.65 -15.16
N SER A 171 18.49 3.58 -15.14
CA SER A 171 17.79 3.08 -16.33
C SER A 171 16.28 3.10 -16.11
N ILE A 172 15.55 3.78 -17.00
CA ILE A 172 14.09 3.86 -17.03
C ILE A 172 13.60 2.82 -18.03
N PHE A 173 12.76 1.87 -17.60
CA PHE A 173 12.47 0.69 -18.42
C PHE A 173 11.08 0.56 -19.01
N ASP A 174 10.09 1.40 -18.71
CA ASP A 174 8.88 1.51 -19.56
C ASP A 174 7.93 2.62 -19.04
N THR A 175 7.29 3.34 -19.96
CA THR A 175 6.19 4.27 -19.68
C THR A 175 4.87 3.58 -20.05
N PHE A 176 4.08 3.18 -19.06
CA PHE A 176 2.70 2.73 -19.32
C PHE A 176 1.72 3.88 -19.10
N VAL A 177 1.00 4.24 -20.16
CA VAL A 177 -0.12 5.19 -20.12
C VAL A 177 -1.40 4.38 -20.12
N LEU A 178 -2.15 4.39 -19.02
CA LEU A 178 -3.52 3.86 -19.00
C LEU A 178 -4.47 5.01 -19.28
N VAL A 179 -4.90 5.12 -20.54
CA VAL A 179 -5.98 6.03 -20.94
C VAL A 179 -7.30 5.30 -20.74
N GLN A 180 -8.20 5.87 -19.95
CA GLN A 180 -9.63 5.53 -19.97
C GLN A 180 -10.43 6.79 -20.29
#